data_AF-A0A7S1HWZ6-F1
#
_entry.id   AF-A0A7S1HWZ6-F1
#
_cell.length_a   1.000
_cell.length_b   1.000
_cell.length_c   1.000
_cell.angle_alpha   90.00
_cell.angle_beta   90.00
_cell.angle_gamma   90.00
#
_symmetry.space_group_name_H-M   'P 1'
#
loop_
_entity.id
_entity.type
_entity.pdbx_description
1 polymer ?
#
loop_
_entity_poly.entity_id
_entity_poly.type
_entity_poly.pdbx_seq_one_letter_code
_entity_poly.pdbx_strand_id
1 'polypeptide(L)'
;REALWKERVAKSPTANCGPPPPLSKKERKAANLQRLRHHFEGQEADCVPLFMVDFEAAITGSDYSLPTEVCIAQYTLRTGFVGEPYHTFIYPGKIPPSLVNVAKKVTVQLPTGIPFANFSLADTDHTAIWRKIRALVPVDALLVAKAAKTERDCLAWLALRAGEEQPYTVFEYEDLL
;
A
#
# COMPACT_ATOMS: atom_id res chain seq x y z
N ARG A 1 -12.49 2.69 -21.01
CA ARG A 1 -11.30 2.68 -20.11
C ARG A 1 -11.04 1.28 -19.53
N GLU A 2 -12.04 0.53 -19.09
CA GLU A 2 -11.92 -0.90 -18.70
C GLU A 2 -11.53 -1.82 -19.88
N ALA A 3 -11.99 -1.48 -21.09
CA ALA A 3 -11.58 -2.16 -22.33
C ALA A 3 -10.09 -1.98 -22.67
N LEU A 4 -9.49 -0.82 -22.34
CA LEU A 4 -8.07 -0.54 -22.60
C LEU A 4 -7.13 -1.34 -21.69
N TRP A 5 -7.61 -1.74 -20.49
CA TRP A 5 -6.89 -2.64 -19.59
C TRP A 5 -6.78 -4.05 -20.18
N LYS A 6 -7.91 -4.61 -20.64
CA LYS A 6 -7.96 -5.95 -21.26
C LYS A 6 -7.11 -6.02 -22.54
N GLU A 7 -7.09 -4.95 -23.31
CA GLU A 7 -6.35 -4.90 -24.57
C GLU A 7 -4.83 -4.78 -24.39
N ARG A 8 -4.35 -4.08 -23.35
CA ARG A 8 -2.91 -3.97 -23.04
C ARG A 8 -2.31 -5.26 -22.49
N VAL A 9 -3.08 -6.03 -21.71
CA VAL A 9 -2.63 -7.33 -21.19
C VAL A 9 -2.52 -8.38 -22.30
N ALA A 10 -3.38 -8.31 -23.33
CA ALA A 10 -3.40 -9.29 -24.41
C ALA A 10 -2.29 -9.13 -25.46
N LYS A 11 -1.62 -7.97 -25.54
CA LYS A 11 -0.65 -7.64 -26.59
C LYS A 11 0.82 -7.75 -26.15
N SER A 12 1.10 -8.27 -24.96
CA SER A 12 2.47 -8.45 -24.48
C SER A 12 3.15 -9.67 -25.16
N PRO A 13 4.42 -9.58 -25.64
CA PRO A 13 5.05 -10.61 -26.48
C PRO A 13 5.41 -11.93 -25.79
N THR A 14 5.02 -12.15 -24.54
CA THR A 14 5.31 -13.36 -23.76
C THR A 14 4.20 -14.42 -23.84
N ALA A 15 3.58 -14.57 -25.02
CA ALA A 15 2.35 -15.37 -25.20
C ALA A 15 2.50 -16.90 -25.07
N ASN A 16 3.66 -17.44 -24.72
CA ASN A 16 3.86 -18.91 -24.61
C ASN A 16 4.14 -19.42 -23.19
N CYS A 17 4.14 -18.56 -22.19
CA CYS A 17 4.05 -18.97 -20.80
C CYS A 17 2.97 -18.12 -20.17
N GLY A 18 1.85 -18.73 -19.76
CA GLY A 18 0.90 -18.04 -18.90
C GLY A 18 1.64 -17.42 -17.70
N PRO A 19 1.11 -16.35 -17.08
CA PRO A 19 1.72 -15.81 -15.88
C PRO A 19 1.96 -16.97 -14.91
N PRO A 20 3.15 -17.07 -14.28
CA PRO A 20 3.45 -18.14 -13.36
C PRO A 20 2.32 -18.22 -12.33
N PRO A 21 1.89 -19.44 -11.94
CA PRO A 21 0.81 -19.59 -10.98
C PRO A 21 1.14 -18.79 -9.72
N PRO A 22 0.15 -18.13 -9.10
CA PRO A 22 0.38 -17.36 -7.89
C PRO A 22 0.98 -18.26 -6.82
N LEU A 23 2.10 -17.83 -6.25
CA LEU A 23 2.79 -18.56 -5.18
C LEU A 23 1.81 -18.87 -4.03
N SER A 24 1.89 -20.08 -3.48
CA SER A 24 1.18 -20.45 -2.25
C SER A 24 1.62 -19.54 -1.08
N LYS A 25 0.81 -19.49 -0.01
CA LYS A 25 1.16 -18.70 1.19
C LYS A 25 2.54 -19.07 1.74
N LYS A 26 2.89 -20.37 1.74
CA LYS A 26 4.18 -20.89 2.21
C LYS A 26 5.34 -20.44 1.31
N GLU A 27 5.17 -20.50 0.00
CA GLU A 27 6.20 -20.06 -0.96
C GLU A 27 6.42 -18.55 -0.91
N ARG A 28 5.35 -17.76 -0.77
CA ARG A 28 5.46 -16.31 -0.57
C ARG A 28 6.24 -15.98 0.70
N LYS A 29 5.93 -16.64 1.82
CA LYS A 29 6.64 -16.44 3.08
C LYS A 29 8.13 -16.81 2.94
N ALA A 30 8.46 -17.94 2.31
CA ALA A 30 9.85 -18.33 2.09
C ALA A 30 10.61 -17.33 1.22
N ALA A 31 10.00 -16.85 0.12
CA ALA A 31 10.58 -15.83 -0.75
C ALA A 31 10.77 -14.50 -0.01
N ASN A 32 9.80 -14.07 0.80
CA ASN A 32 9.90 -12.86 1.63
C ASN A 32 11.05 -12.95 2.62
N LEU A 33 11.16 -14.07 3.35
CA LEU A 33 12.26 -14.31 4.29
C LEU A 33 13.62 -14.30 3.60
N GLN A 34 13.72 -14.86 2.39
CA GLN A 34 14.97 -14.81 1.62
C GLN A 34 15.35 -13.38 1.22
N ARG A 35 14.36 -12.56 0.80
CA ARG A 35 14.58 -11.13 0.49
C ARG A 35 15.01 -10.35 1.72
N LEU A 36 14.36 -10.58 2.86
CA LEU A 36 14.74 -9.95 4.13
C LEU A 36 16.17 -10.31 4.51
N ARG A 37 16.54 -11.61 4.46
CA ARG A 37 17.92 -12.05 4.74
C ARG A 37 18.95 -11.34 3.85
N HIS A 38 18.66 -11.25 2.56
CA HIS A 38 19.55 -10.55 1.64
C HIS A 38 19.62 -9.04 1.92
N HIS A 39 18.51 -8.41 2.29
CA HIS A 39 18.49 -6.99 2.68
C HIS A 39 19.36 -6.73 3.91
N PHE A 40 19.34 -7.60 4.91
CA PHE A 40 20.18 -7.47 6.12
C PHE A 40 21.63 -7.94 5.93
N GLU A 41 21.98 -8.54 4.80
CA GLU A 41 23.30 -9.12 4.58
C GLU A 41 24.38 -8.03 4.58
N GLY A 42 25.35 -8.13 5.48
CA GLY A 42 26.45 -7.16 5.62
C GLY A 42 26.06 -5.85 6.32
N GLN A 43 24.84 -5.75 6.86
CA GLN A 43 24.38 -4.58 7.62
C GLN A 43 24.28 -4.88 9.12
N GLU A 44 24.51 -3.88 9.97
CA GLU A 44 24.12 -3.97 11.38
C GLU A 44 22.59 -3.92 11.46
N ALA A 45 21.97 -5.05 11.80
CA ALA A 45 20.52 -5.21 11.75
C ALA A 45 19.75 -4.15 12.57
N ASP A 46 20.37 -3.61 13.62
CA ASP A 46 19.75 -2.61 14.48
C ASP A 46 19.77 -1.18 13.91
N CYS A 47 20.58 -0.94 12.88
CA CYS A 47 20.67 0.33 12.15
C CYS A 47 19.82 0.36 10.88
N VAL A 48 19.32 -0.78 10.40
CA VAL A 48 18.54 -0.84 9.16
C VAL A 48 17.19 -0.15 9.36
N PRO A 49 16.85 0.86 8.53
CA PRO A 49 15.57 1.54 8.62
C PRO A 49 14.42 0.66 8.10
N LEU A 50 13.41 0.50 8.94
CA LEU A 50 12.11 -0.07 8.59
C LEU A 50 11.11 1.07 8.40
N PHE A 51 10.26 0.96 7.39
CA PHE A 51 9.17 1.91 7.16
C PHE A 51 7.85 1.23 7.46
N MET A 52 7.27 1.57 8.60
CA MET A 52 5.95 1.10 9.00
C MET A 52 4.90 1.88 8.23
N VAL A 53 4.04 1.20 7.48
CA VAL A 53 2.98 1.79 6.68
C VAL A 53 1.63 1.25 7.12
N ASP A 54 0.67 2.16 7.27
CA ASP A 54 -0.70 1.85 7.67
C ASP A 54 -1.67 2.73 6.88
N PHE A 55 -2.50 2.11 6.04
CA PHE A 55 -3.62 2.80 5.40
C PHE A 55 -4.94 2.41 6.05
N GLU A 56 -5.77 3.41 6.30
CA GLU A 56 -7.19 3.19 6.42
C GLU A 56 -7.81 3.16 5.02
N ALA A 57 -8.72 2.21 4.80
CA ALA A 57 -9.42 2.06 3.53
C ALA A 57 -10.93 2.05 3.73
N ALA A 58 -11.65 2.86 2.97
CA ALA A 58 -13.11 2.85 2.99
C ALA A 58 -13.68 1.52 2.47
N ILE A 59 -12.99 0.88 1.52
CA ILE A 59 -13.41 -0.37 0.90
C ILE A 59 -12.19 -1.25 0.75
N THR A 60 -12.31 -2.52 1.16
CA THR A 60 -11.32 -3.56 0.93
C THR A 60 -11.99 -4.70 0.19
N GLY A 61 -11.63 -4.90 -1.07
CA GLY A 61 -12.14 -5.96 -1.95
C GLY A 61 -11.12 -7.06 -2.20
N SER A 62 -11.52 -8.06 -3.00
CA SER A 62 -10.61 -9.10 -3.49
C SER A 62 -9.45 -8.50 -4.29
N ASP A 63 -9.73 -7.48 -5.10
CA ASP A 63 -8.79 -7.00 -6.13
C ASP A 63 -8.38 -5.54 -5.97
N TYR A 64 -8.94 -4.81 -4.99
CA TYR A 64 -8.57 -3.42 -4.73
C TYR A 64 -8.93 -2.97 -3.31
N SER A 65 -8.25 -1.92 -2.85
CA SER A 65 -8.57 -1.17 -1.65
C SER A 65 -8.67 0.32 -1.97
N LEU A 66 -9.58 1.02 -1.30
CA LEU A 66 -9.86 2.44 -1.52
C LEU A 66 -9.33 3.26 -0.33
N PRO A 67 -8.15 3.89 -0.42
CA PRO A 67 -7.51 4.54 0.71
C PRO A 67 -8.23 5.82 1.13
N THR A 68 -8.29 6.05 2.44
CA THR A 68 -8.83 7.27 3.07
C THR A 68 -7.84 7.97 3.98
N GLU A 69 -6.77 7.29 4.38
CA GLU A 69 -5.73 7.80 5.25
C GLU A 69 -4.44 7.03 5.00
N VAL A 70 -3.30 7.66 5.24
CA VAL A 70 -2.02 6.97 5.30
C VAL A 70 -1.18 7.53 6.44
N CYS A 71 -0.53 6.63 7.18
CA CYS A 71 0.54 6.92 8.10
C CYS A 71 1.80 6.16 7.68
N ILE A 72 2.95 6.83 7.63
CA ILE A 72 4.25 6.21 7.40
C ILE A 72 5.22 6.71 8.47
N ALA A 73 5.80 5.78 9.23
CA ALA A 73 6.80 6.06 10.24
C ALA A 73 8.08 5.28 9.95
N GLN A 74 9.23 5.93 10.13
CA GLN A 74 10.52 5.26 10.08
C GLN A 74 10.87 4.73 11.47
N TYR A 75 11.40 3.51 11.53
CA TYR A 75 11.78 2.83 12.75
C TYR A 75 13.16 2.15 12.58
N THR A 76 14.01 2.18 13.61
CA THR A 76 15.20 1.33 13.71
C THR A 76 15.17 0.61 15.06
N LEU A 77 15.80 -0.57 15.17
CA LEU A 77 15.87 -1.25 16.48
C LEU A 77 16.74 -0.45 17.47
N ARG A 78 17.72 0.31 16.99
CA ARG A 78 18.62 1.09 17.82
C ARG A 78 17.95 2.31 18.45
N THR A 79 17.15 3.06 17.69
CA THR A 79 16.60 4.35 18.13
C THR A 79 15.09 4.34 18.31
N GLY A 80 14.41 3.27 17.91
CA GLY A 80 12.96 3.26 17.80
C GLY A 80 12.48 4.13 16.64
N PHE A 81 11.38 4.86 16.84
CA PHE A 81 10.85 5.78 15.83
C PHE A 81 11.80 6.93 15.54
N VAL A 82 11.98 7.23 14.25
CA VAL A 82 12.88 8.28 13.76
C VAL A 82 12.04 9.41 13.15
N GLY A 83 12.13 10.59 13.75
CA GLY A 83 11.44 11.79 13.28
C GLY A 83 9.92 11.75 13.47
N GLU A 84 9.25 12.74 12.88
CA GLU A 84 7.79 12.82 12.87
C GLU A 84 7.22 11.93 11.75
N PRO A 85 6.21 11.09 12.04
CA PRO A 85 5.54 10.31 11.02
C PRO A 85 4.91 11.19 9.93
N TYR A 86 4.95 10.71 8.69
CA TYR A 86 4.15 11.29 7.64
C TYR A 86 2.71 10.79 7.77
N HIS A 87 1.77 11.72 7.90
CA HIS A 87 0.36 11.43 8.06
C HIS A 87 -0.49 12.34 7.17
N THR A 88 -1.45 11.78 6.45
CA THR A 88 -2.44 12.57 5.71
C THR A 88 -3.74 11.81 5.49
N PHE A 89 -4.83 12.55 5.47
CA PHE A 89 -6.11 12.07 4.94
C PHE A 89 -6.10 12.11 3.41
N ILE A 90 -6.75 11.14 2.78
CA ILE A 90 -6.81 10.97 1.32
C ILE A 90 -8.27 11.07 0.90
N TYR A 91 -8.56 11.91 -0.10
CA TYR A 91 -9.90 11.92 -0.70
C TYR A 91 -10.04 10.74 -1.68
N PRO A 92 -10.82 9.68 -1.37
CA PRO A 92 -10.92 8.51 -2.25
C PRO A 92 -11.70 8.78 -3.56
N GLY A 93 -12.35 9.93 -3.69
CA GLY A 93 -13.35 10.17 -4.72
C GLY A 93 -14.76 9.80 -4.27
N LYS A 94 -15.71 9.88 -5.20
CA LYS A 94 -17.09 9.47 -4.96
C LYS A 94 -17.18 7.95 -4.87
N ILE A 95 -17.68 7.45 -3.74
CA ILE A 95 -17.98 6.03 -3.56
C ILE A 95 -19.25 5.68 -4.35
N PRO A 96 -19.24 4.63 -5.20
CA PRO A 96 -20.45 4.20 -5.91
C PRO A 96 -21.59 3.87 -4.95
N PRO A 97 -22.85 4.26 -5.25
CA PRO A 97 -23.99 4.01 -4.37
C PRO A 97 -24.15 2.55 -3.93
N SER A 98 -23.84 1.60 -4.83
CA SER A 98 -23.89 0.16 -4.56
C SER A 98 -22.88 -0.32 -3.51
N LEU A 99 -21.80 0.43 -3.28
CA LEU A 99 -20.73 0.09 -2.35
C LEU A 99 -20.81 0.89 -1.04
N VAL A 100 -21.74 1.84 -0.92
CA VAL A 100 -21.90 2.68 0.27
C VAL A 100 -22.15 1.83 1.52
N ASN A 101 -22.91 0.74 1.44
CA ASN A 101 -23.18 -0.12 2.60
C ASN A 101 -21.95 -0.98 2.99
N VAL A 102 -21.09 -1.31 2.02
CA VAL A 102 -19.80 -1.97 2.28
C VAL A 102 -18.85 -0.98 2.95
N ALA A 103 -18.79 0.24 2.42
CA ALA A 103 -18.01 1.32 3.00
C ALA A 103 -18.42 1.61 4.44
N LYS A 104 -19.73 1.70 4.72
CA LYS A 104 -20.31 1.92 6.06
C LYS A 104 -19.92 0.87 7.11
N LYS A 105 -19.64 -0.38 6.72
CA LYS A 105 -19.21 -1.42 7.68
C LYS A 105 -17.74 -1.28 8.09
N VAL A 106 -16.91 -0.64 7.28
CA VAL A 106 -15.54 -0.25 7.65
C VAL A 106 -15.53 1.09 8.37
N THR A 107 -16.55 1.92 8.12
CA THR A 107 -16.68 3.30 8.61
C THR A 107 -17.89 3.49 9.54
N VAL A 108 -18.09 2.57 10.51
CA VAL A 108 -19.34 2.37 11.31
C VAL A 108 -19.90 3.61 12.05
N GLN A 109 -19.33 4.80 11.90
CA GLN A 109 -20.02 6.05 12.17
C GLN A 109 -20.12 6.93 10.91
N LEU A 110 -21.25 6.82 10.19
CA LEU A 110 -22.08 7.91 9.61
C LEU A 110 -22.72 7.56 8.23
N PRO A 111 -23.82 8.23 7.84
CA PRO A 111 -24.57 7.95 6.60
C PRO A 111 -23.79 8.12 5.29
N THR A 112 -22.63 8.78 5.34
CA THR A 112 -21.65 8.99 4.25
C THR A 112 -20.28 8.35 4.51
N GLY A 113 -20.05 7.73 5.66
CA GLY A 113 -18.86 6.94 5.98
C GLY A 113 -17.54 7.68 6.23
N ILE A 114 -17.51 9.01 6.28
CA ILE A 114 -16.33 9.77 6.75
C ILE A 114 -16.88 10.94 7.55
N PRO A 115 -16.32 11.31 8.72
CA PRO A 115 -16.69 12.55 9.39
C PRO A 115 -16.54 13.71 8.39
N PHE A 116 -17.57 14.54 8.23
CA PHE A 116 -17.54 15.70 7.33
C PHE A 116 -16.30 16.59 7.58
N ALA A 117 -15.81 16.61 8.84
CA ALA A 117 -14.60 17.31 9.27
C ALA A 117 -13.28 16.71 8.73
N ASN A 118 -13.21 15.40 8.45
CA ASN A 118 -12.00 14.77 7.91
C ASN A 118 -11.96 14.85 6.37
N PHE A 119 -13.11 14.95 5.70
CA PHE A 119 -13.15 15.28 4.27
C PHE A 119 -12.64 16.69 3.98
N SER A 120 -12.84 17.65 4.89
CA SER A 120 -12.23 18.99 4.77
C SER A 120 -10.70 18.97 4.92
N LEU A 121 -10.13 17.94 5.56
CA LEU A 121 -8.69 17.75 5.71
C LEU A 121 -8.10 16.80 4.66
N ALA A 122 -8.95 16.10 3.89
CA ALA A 122 -8.54 15.10 2.92
C ALA A 122 -7.92 15.77 1.70
N ASP A 123 -6.67 15.41 1.40
CA ASP A 123 -5.99 15.92 0.23
C ASP A 123 -6.56 15.26 -1.05
N THR A 124 -6.83 16.10 -2.04
CA THR A 124 -7.32 15.71 -3.36
C THR A 124 -6.21 15.56 -4.39
N ASP A 125 -5.00 16.07 -4.11
CA ASP A 125 -3.83 15.91 -4.97
C ASP A 125 -3.11 14.59 -4.68
N HIS A 126 -3.67 13.51 -5.22
CA HIS A 126 -3.09 12.17 -5.09
C HIS A 126 -1.67 12.07 -5.64
N THR A 127 -1.30 12.93 -6.60
CA THR A 127 0.05 12.94 -7.17
C THR A 127 1.03 13.55 -6.19
N ALA A 128 0.66 14.61 -5.48
CA ALA A 128 1.48 15.18 -4.41
C ALA A 128 1.68 14.20 -3.24
N ILE A 129 0.61 13.50 -2.83
CA ILE A 129 0.69 12.45 -1.80
C ILE A 129 1.67 11.36 -2.24
N TRP A 130 1.55 10.86 -3.48
CA TRP A 130 2.48 9.85 -4.00
C TRP A 130 3.93 10.34 -4.05
N ARG A 131 4.17 11.56 -4.54
CA ARG A 131 5.52 12.15 -4.56
C ARG A 131 6.12 12.28 -3.15
N LYS A 132 5.32 12.65 -2.15
CA LYS A 132 5.78 12.70 -0.75
C LYS A 132 6.19 11.31 -0.26
N ILE A 133 5.38 10.28 -0.51
CA ILE A 133 5.71 8.88 -0.16
C ILE A 133 7.02 8.46 -0.84
N ARG A 134 7.18 8.76 -2.13
CA ARG A 134 8.41 8.45 -2.90
C ARG A 134 9.66 9.16 -2.37
N ALA A 135 9.51 10.38 -1.87
CA ALA A 135 10.61 11.13 -1.28
C ALA A 135 10.99 10.62 0.11
N LEU A 136 10.00 10.15 0.89
CA LEU A 136 10.20 9.63 2.24
C LEU A 136 10.75 8.21 2.25
N VAL A 137 10.29 7.37 1.33
CA VAL A 137 10.55 5.93 1.34
C VAL A 137 11.40 5.53 0.13
N PRO A 138 12.69 5.19 0.34
CA PRO A 138 13.55 4.65 -0.71
C PRO A 138 12.94 3.40 -1.36
N VAL A 139 13.19 3.20 -2.66
CA VAL A 139 12.56 2.12 -3.44
C VAL A 139 12.90 0.74 -2.90
N ASP A 140 14.12 0.60 -2.40
CA ASP A 140 14.72 -0.59 -1.82
C ASP A 140 14.45 -0.74 -0.31
N ALA A 141 13.71 0.20 0.29
CA ALA A 141 13.39 0.16 1.71
C ALA A 141 12.43 -0.99 2.07
N LEU A 142 12.53 -1.44 3.32
CA LEU A 142 11.62 -2.42 3.89
C LEU A 142 10.33 -1.73 4.35
N LEU A 143 9.28 -1.81 3.54
CA LEU A 143 7.94 -1.40 3.98
C LEU A 143 7.26 -2.56 4.72
N VAL A 144 6.71 -2.24 5.88
CA VAL A 144 6.14 -3.22 6.78
C VAL A 144 4.74 -2.79 7.20
N ALA A 145 3.81 -3.72 7.19
CA ALA A 145 2.41 -3.46 7.50
C ALA A 145 1.76 -4.60 8.28
N LYS A 146 0.60 -4.32 8.88
CA LYS A 146 -0.23 -5.35 9.51
C LYS A 146 -0.92 -6.23 8.47
N ALA A 147 -1.44 -5.60 7.41
CA ALA A 147 -2.18 -6.26 6.35
C ALA A 147 -1.57 -5.93 5.00
N ALA A 148 -0.47 -6.60 4.63
CA ALA A 148 0.32 -6.22 3.45
C ALA A 148 -0.46 -6.22 2.13
N LYS A 149 -1.56 -6.99 2.01
CA LYS A 149 -2.44 -6.90 0.83
C LYS A 149 -3.10 -5.53 0.74
N THR A 150 -3.73 -5.06 1.81
CA THR A 150 -4.43 -3.77 1.83
C THR A 150 -3.48 -2.65 1.48
N GLU A 151 -2.29 -2.63 2.08
CA GLU A 151 -1.33 -1.55 1.83
C GLU A 151 -0.77 -1.56 0.42
N ARG A 152 -0.51 -2.74 -0.15
CA ARG A 152 -0.11 -2.85 -1.56
C ARG A 152 -1.19 -2.32 -2.49
N ASP A 153 -2.46 -2.67 -2.23
CA ASP A 153 -3.58 -2.21 -3.05
C ASP A 153 -3.76 -0.68 -2.95
N CYS A 154 -3.60 -0.11 -1.74
CA CYS A 154 -3.66 1.34 -1.51
C CYS A 154 -2.49 2.09 -2.16
N LEU A 155 -1.26 1.58 -2.05
CA LEU A 155 -0.09 2.14 -2.72
C LEU A 155 -0.24 2.07 -4.25
N ALA A 156 -0.74 0.96 -4.78
CA ALA A 156 -1.02 0.81 -6.21
C ALA A 156 -2.10 1.79 -6.69
N TRP A 157 -3.12 2.02 -5.87
CA TRP A 157 -4.18 2.99 -6.16
C TRP A 157 -3.66 4.43 -6.27
N LEU A 158 -2.70 4.81 -5.41
CA LEU A 158 -2.04 6.12 -5.44
C LEU A 158 -1.07 6.25 -6.62
N ALA A 159 -0.20 5.26 -6.82
CA ALA A 159 0.75 5.24 -7.94
C ALA A 159 0.03 5.40 -9.29
N LEU A 160 -1.06 4.65 -9.48
CA LEU A 160 -1.87 4.73 -10.70
C LEU A 160 -2.41 6.13 -10.97
N ARG A 161 -2.79 6.88 -9.92
CA ARG A 161 -3.29 8.26 -10.05
C ARG A 161 -2.20 9.27 -10.34
N ALA A 162 -0.98 8.99 -9.89
CA ALA A 162 0.21 9.72 -10.29
C ALA A 162 0.69 9.33 -11.71
N GLY A 163 0.11 8.29 -12.34
CA GLY A 163 0.55 7.78 -13.63
C GLY A 163 1.80 6.90 -13.56
N GLU A 164 2.07 6.32 -12.39
CA GLU A 164 3.24 5.51 -12.08
C GLU A 164 2.87 4.07 -11.70
N GLU A 165 3.86 3.19 -11.68
CA GLU A 165 3.74 1.85 -11.12
C GLU A 165 4.18 1.85 -9.66
N GLN A 166 3.60 0.96 -8.85
CA GLN A 166 3.95 0.78 -7.45
C GLN A 166 5.22 -0.08 -7.37
N PRO A 167 6.35 0.42 -6.81
CA PRO A 167 7.60 -0.32 -6.82
C PRO A 167 7.93 -1.00 -5.49
N TYR A 168 7.15 -0.75 -4.42
CA TYR A 168 7.50 -1.19 -3.09
C TYR A 168 7.08 -2.63 -2.82
N THR A 169 7.98 -3.40 -2.21
CA THR A 169 7.59 -4.65 -1.58
C THR A 169 7.09 -4.36 -0.17
N VAL A 170 5.86 -4.76 0.14
CA VAL A 170 5.28 -4.63 1.49
C VAL A 170 5.27 -6.00 2.17
N PHE A 171 5.90 -6.07 3.33
CA PHE A 171 5.96 -7.25 4.20
C PHE A 171 4.92 -7.17 5.31
N GLU A 172 4.44 -8.32 5.77
CA GLU A 172 3.61 -8.38 6.99
C GLU A 172 4.51 -8.31 8.24
N TYR A 173 4.04 -7.68 9.32
CA TYR A 173 4.79 -7.66 10.60
C TYR A 173 5.20 -9.07 11.06
N GLU A 174 4.35 -10.07 10.81
CA GLU A 174 4.58 -11.48 11.13
C GLU A 174 5.69 -12.17 10.33
N ASP A 175 6.16 -11.54 9.24
CA ASP A 175 7.30 -12.04 8.46
C ASP A 175 8.65 -11.55 9.03
N LEU A 176 8.62 -10.56 9.93
CA LEU A 176 9.82 -9.98 10.57
C LEU A 176 10.06 -10.45 12.01
N LEU A 177 9.02 -10.96 12.68
CA LEU A 177 9.09 -11.58 14.01
C LEU A 177 9.55 -13.05 13.92
#